data_AF-A0ABD0QKE4-F1
#
_entry.id   AF-A0ABD0QKE4-F1
#
_cell.length_a   1.000
_cell.length_b   1.000
_cell.length_c   1.000
_cell.angle_alpha   90.00
_cell.angle_beta   90.00
_cell.angle_gamma   90.00
#
_symmetry.space_group_name_H-M   'P 1'
#
loop_
_entity.id
_entity.type
_entity.pdbx_description
1 polymer ?
#
loop_
_entity_poly.entity_id
_entity_poly.type
_entity_poly.pdbx_seq_one_letter_code
_entity_poly.pdbx_strand_id
1 'polypeptide(L)' 'KIGQDTMITHEVSAETPGNVVGPRDFVSVRCAKRRGSTCFLAGMSTQHAGMPEQKGFV' A
#
# COMPACT_ATOMS: atom_id res chain seq x y z
N LYS A 1 -17.33 -1.97 -4.89
CA LYS A 1 -17.50 -0.62 -4.32
C LYS A 1 -16.60 -0.51 -3.09
N ILE A 2 -15.95 0.63 -2.88
CA ILE A 2 -15.20 0.87 -1.65
C ILE A 2 -16.21 0.94 -0.50
N GLY A 3 -16.11 0.01 0.44
CA GLY A 3 -16.92 -0.03 1.66
C GLY A 3 -16.11 0.40 2.88
N GLN A 4 -16.70 0.31 4.07
CA GLN A 4 -16.02 0.69 5.33
C GLN A 4 -14.72 -0.07 5.58
N ASP A 5 -14.64 -1.32 5.10
CA ASP A 5 -13.47 -2.19 5.27
C ASP A 5 -12.39 -1.96 4.21
N THR A 6 -12.68 -1.20 3.15
CA THR A 6 -11.79 -1.05 1.99
C THR A 6 -11.17 0.34 1.97
N MET A 7 -9.86 0.40 1.77
CA MET A 7 -9.11 1.65 1.71
C MET A 7 -8.06 1.61 0.61
N ILE A 8 -7.66 2.77 0.12
CA ILE A 8 -6.50 2.95 -0.74
C ILE A 8 -5.40 3.56 0.12
N THR A 9 -4.19 3.03 0.05
CA THR A 9 -3.02 3.51 0.79
C THR A 9 -1.91 3.88 -0.17
N HIS A 10 -1.22 4.98 0.11
CA HIS A 10 0.11 5.26 -0.41
C HIS A 10 1.12 4.93 0.69
N GLU A 11 2.07 4.06 0.38
CA GLU A 11 3.05 3.59 1.35
C GLU A 11 4.45 3.78 0.81
N VAL A 12 5.35 4.28 1.66
CA VAL A 12 6.75 4.50 1.31
C VAL A 12 7.63 3.55 2.11
N SER A 13 8.41 2.75 1.39
CA SER A 13 9.43 1.89 1.97
C SER A 13 10.80 2.56 1.89
N ALA A 14 11.48 2.61 3.03
CA ALA A 14 12.84 3.12 3.12
C ALA A 14 13.81 2.27 2.29
N GLU A 15 14.98 2.83 2.01
CA GLU A 15 16.07 2.09 1.39
C GLU A 15 16.53 0.91 2.26
N THR A 16 17.09 -0.12 1.62
CA THR A 16 17.64 -1.27 2.34
C THR A 16 18.99 -0.93 2.97
N PRO A 17 19.40 -1.63 4.04
CA PRO A 17 20.72 -1.44 4.64
C PRO A 17 21.85 -1.53 3.59
N GLY A 18 22.75 -0.55 3.61
CA GLY A 18 23.85 -0.46 2.65
C GLY A 18 23.45 0.10 1.29
N ASN A 19 22.23 0.63 1.15
CA ASN A 19 21.72 1.37 -0.01
C ASN A 19 21.75 0.58 -1.33
N VAL A 20 21.71 -0.76 -1.24
CA VAL A 20 21.70 -1.66 -2.39
C VAL A 20 20.38 -1.55 -3.17
N VAL A 21 19.29 -1.28 -2.46
CA VAL A 21 17.95 -1.07 -3.00
C VAL A 21 17.46 0.26 -2.41
N GLY A 22 17.44 1.32 -3.24
CA GLY A 22 16.87 2.63 -2.87
C GLY A 22 15.38 2.62 -2.41
N PRO A 23 14.78 3.79 -2.18
CA PRO A 23 13.40 3.87 -1.69
C PRO A 23 12.38 3.48 -2.78
N ARG A 24 11.24 2.89 -2.36
CA ARG A 24 10.10 2.53 -3.23
C ARG A 24 8.81 3.03 -2.61
N ASP A 25 7.86 3.39 -3.45
CA ASP A 25 6.50 3.67 -3.01
C ASP A 25 5.48 2.71 -3.64
N PHE A 26 4.33 2.61 -3.00
CA PHE A 26 3.29 1.68 -3.40
C PHE A 26 1.93 2.32 -3.27
N VAL A 27 1.13 2.21 -4.31
CA VAL A 27 -0.30 2.48 -4.26
C VAL A 27 -1.02 1.14 -4.20
N SER A 28 -1.73 0.89 -3.10
CA SER A 28 -2.40 -0.39 -2.85
C SER A 28 -3.85 -0.19 -2.44
N VAL A 29 -4.73 -1.09 -2.90
CA VAL A 29 -6.03 -1.28 -2.27
C VAL A 29 -5.89 -2.29 -1.15
N ARG A 30 -6.55 -2.04 -0.03
CA ARG A 30 -6.56 -2.92 1.15
C ARG A 30 -7.96 -3.19 1.63
N CYS A 31 -8.15 -4.36 2.23
CA CYS A 31 -9.36 -4.75 2.91
C CYS A 31 -9.04 -5.22 4.32
N ALA A 32 -9.51 -4.48 5.33
CA ALA A 32 -9.41 -4.83 6.73
C ALA A 32 -10.69 -5.56 7.15
N LYS A 33 -10.60 -6.82 7.58
CA LYS A 33 -11.75 -7.59 8.04
C LYS A 33 -11.48 -8.32 9.34
N ARG A 34 -12.55 -8.58 10.08
CA ARG A 34 -12.55 -9.45 11.25
C ARG A 34 -13.55 -10.58 11.06
N ARG A 35 -13.13 -11.81 11.29
CA ARG A 35 -13.99 -13.00 11.32
C ARG A 35 -13.86 -13.66 12.69
N GLY A 36 -14.85 -13.44 13.56
CA GLY A 36 -14.78 -13.86 14.96
C GLY A 36 -13.63 -13.16 15.69
N SER A 37 -12.69 -13.93 16.24
CA SER A 37 -11.49 -13.42 16.91
C SER A 37 -10.32 -13.11 15.97
N THR A 38 -10.38 -13.50 14.70
CA THR A 38 -9.27 -13.30 13.76
C THR A 38 -9.44 -12.03 12.94
N CYS A 39 -8.40 -11.21 12.91
CA CYS A 39 -8.32 -10.01 12.08
C CYS A 39 -7.37 -10.24 10.90
N PHE A 40 -7.72 -9.71 9.73
CA PHE A 40 -6.95 -9.83 8.51
C PHE A 40 -6.86 -8.48 7.81
N LEU A 41 -5.70 -8.22 7.21
CA LEU A 41 -5.48 -7.12 6.30
C LEU A 41 -4.97 -7.71 4.98
N ALA A 42 -5.83 -7.75 3.98
CA ALA A 42 -5.47 -8.19 2.64
C ALA A 42 -5.21 -6.96 1.76
N GLY A 43 -4.31 -7.06 0.78
CA GLY A 43 -4.07 -5.96 -0.15
C GLY A 43 -3.45 -6.42 -1.47
N MET A 44 -3.54 -5.55 -2.48
CA MET A 44 -2.92 -5.71 -3.79
C MET A 44 -2.60 -4.33 -4.39
N SER A 45 -1.66 -4.30 -5.35
CA SER A 45 -1.38 -3.09 -6.13
C SER A 45 -2.62 -2.59 -6.86
N THR A 46 -2.77 -1.28 -6.95
CA THR A 46 -3.86 -0.63 -7.68
C THR A 46 -3.42 0.71 -8.25
N GLN A 47 -4.19 1.25 -9.20
CA GLN A 47 -3.98 2.59 -9.71
C GLN A 47 -4.93 3.57 -9.00
N HIS A 48 -4.41 4.74 -8.64
CA HIS A 48 -5.22 5.82 -8.07
C HIS A 48 -4.83 7.15 -8.69
N ALA A 49 -5.75 7.81 -9.40
CA ALA A 49 -5.46 9.05 -10.12
C ALA A 49 -5.00 10.21 -9.20
N GLY A 50 -5.38 10.19 -7.92
CA GLY A 50 -4.91 11.16 -6.92
C GLY A 50 -3.48 10.92 -6.44
N MET A 51 -2.85 9.82 -6.85
CA MET A 51 -1.51 9.43 -6.46
C MET A 51 -0.75 8.82 -7.66
N PRO A 52 -0.35 9.65 -8.63
CA PRO A 52 0.53 9.21 -9.71
C PRO A 52 1.94 8.91 -9.20
N GLU A 53 2.75 8.26 -10.04
CA GLU A 53 4.17 8.01 -9.78
C GLU A 53 4.92 9.30 -9.44
N GLN A 54 5.75 9.25 -8.39
CA GLN A 54 6.51 10.40 -7.90
C GLN A 54 7.99 10.25 -8.22
N LYS A 55 8.62 11.36 -8.63
CA LYS A 55 10.07 11.40 -8.82
C LYS A 55 10.78 11.11 -7.49
N GLY A 56 11.73 10.18 -7.53
CA GLY A 56 12.52 9.79 -6.35
C GLY A 56 12.11 8.44 -5.77
N PHE A 57 11.00 7.87 -6.23
CA PHE A 57 10.61 6.49 -6.01
C PHE A 57 10.64 5.72 -7.34
N VAL A 58 10.72 4.39 -7.24
CA VAL A 58 10.59 3.44 -8.35
C VAL A 58 9.25 2.76 -8.27
#